data_AF-A0A9W6TKY6-F1
#
_entry.id   AF-A0A9W6TKY6-F1
#
_cell.length_a   1.000
_cell.length_b   1.000
_cell.length_c   1.000
_cell.angle_alpha   90.00
_cell.angle_beta   90.00
_cell.angle_gamma   90.00
#
_symmetry.space_group_name_H-M   'P 1'
#
loop_
_entity.id
_entity.type
_entity.pdbx_description
1 polymer ?
#
loop_
_entity_poly.entity_id
_entity_poly.type
_entity_poly.pdbx_seq_one_letter_code
_entity_poly.pdbx_strand_id
1 'polypeptide(L)'
;MARTTATLWVLLLVLVAMAAAMEENKLSTDLLRVIHGNTDARVDVMVQLVSPAQALQESCEHADAVALDRAQRASCVAESLQSFADQAQRPVKELLAEHGDLFSDSTFLWISNSVAVKGASGELVLALARLDAVEKIQLEQVIEIQPLGRAI
;
A
#
# COMPACT_ATOMS: atom_id res chain seq x y z
N MET A 1 42.26 -19.89 -20.09
CA MET A 1 40.99 -20.09 -19.35
C MET A 1 40.71 -18.84 -18.52
N ALA A 2 39.94 -17.87 -19.03
CA ALA A 2 39.66 -16.60 -18.35
C ALA A 2 38.36 -15.97 -18.87
N ARG A 3 37.23 -16.68 -18.79
CA ARG A 3 35.94 -16.19 -19.33
C ARG A 3 34.75 -16.31 -18.38
N THR A 4 34.92 -16.88 -17.18
CA THR A 4 33.80 -17.16 -16.27
C THR A 4 33.50 -16.07 -15.26
N THR A 5 34.40 -15.10 -15.04
CA THR A 5 34.18 -14.01 -14.07
C THR A 5 33.31 -12.89 -14.63
N ALA A 6 33.46 -12.53 -15.92
CA ALA A 6 32.74 -11.41 -16.53
C ALA A 6 31.22 -11.63 -16.60
N THR A 7 30.75 -12.87 -16.82
CA THR A 7 29.33 -13.19 -16.90
C THR A 7 28.62 -13.11 -15.55
N LEU A 8 29.31 -13.41 -14.45
CA LEU A 8 28.75 -13.37 -13.10
C LEU A 8 28.49 -11.93 -12.63
N TRP A 9 29.40 -11.00 -12.96
CA TRP A 9 29.23 -9.58 -12.65
C TRP A 9 28.11 -8.92 -13.45
N VAL A 10 27.97 -9.29 -14.74
CA VAL A 10 26.86 -8.80 -15.58
C VAL A 10 25.52 -9.32 -15.08
N LEU A 11 25.42 -10.59 -14.67
CA LEU A 11 24.21 -11.16 -14.08
C LEU A 11 23.82 -10.47 -12.76
N LEU A 12 24.79 -10.18 -11.89
CA LEU A 12 24.54 -9.47 -10.63
C LEU A 12 24.03 -8.04 -10.87
N LEU A 13 24.62 -7.31 -11.84
CA LEU A 13 24.20 -5.96 -12.20
C LEU A 13 22.79 -5.92 -12.81
N VAL A 14 22.43 -6.90 -13.64
CA VAL A 14 21.07 -7.00 -14.21
C VAL A 14 20.03 -7.30 -13.14
N LEU A 15 20.33 -8.17 -12.18
CA LEU A 15 19.43 -8.48 -11.06
C LEU A 15 19.17 -7.26 -10.16
N VAL A 16 20.20 -6.47 -9.86
CA VAL A 16 20.04 -5.24 -9.05
C VAL A 16 19.23 -4.17 -9.78
N ALA A 17 19.45 -4.00 -11.09
CA ALA A 17 18.69 -3.04 -11.89
C ALA A 17 17.20 -3.41 -12.02
N MET A 18 16.89 -4.71 -12.10
CA MET A 18 15.49 -5.16 -12.15
C MET A 18 14.74 -5.00 -10.82
N ALA A 19 15.43 -5.16 -9.68
CA ALA A 19 14.83 -4.89 -8.37
C ALA A 19 14.43 -3.41 -8.22
N ALA A 20 15.32 -2.49 -8.60
CA ALA A 20 15.04 -1.05 -8.56
C ALA A 20 13.89 -0.64 -9.50
N ALA A 21 13.81 -1.24 -10.70
CA ALA A 21 12.74 -0.95 -11.65
C ALA A 21 11.36 -1.48 -11.19
N MET A 22 11.33 -2.58 -10.42
CA MET A 22 10.08 -3.14 -9.90
C MET A 22 9.53 -2.28 -8.74
N GLU A 23 10.39 -1.67 -7.95
CA GLU A 23 10.03 -0.75 -6.85
C GLU A 23 9.32 0.51 -7.36
N GLU A 24 9.82 1.11 -8.45
CA GLU A 24 9.20 2.31 -9.05
C GLU A 24 7.83 2.04 -9.68
N ASN A 25 7.53 0.79 -10.06
CA ASN A 25 6.28 0.44 -10.74
C ASN A 25 5.05 0.54 -9.82
N LYS A 26 5.25 0.54 -8.50
CA LYS A 26 4.19 0.74 -7.50
C LYS A 26 3.83 2.22 -7.35
N LEU A 27 4.71 3.13 -7.76
CA LEU A 27 4.53 4.57 -7.64
C LEU A 27 3.85 5.13 -8.89
N SER A 28 2.85 5.99 -8.72
CA SER A 28 2.29 6.70 -9.87
C SER A 28 3.32 7.64 -10.49
N THR A 29 3.24 7.84 -11.81
CA THR A 29 4.17 8.72 -12.55
C THR A 29 4.15 10.16 -12.03
N ASP A 30 2.99 10.64 -11.59
CA ASP A 30 2.86 11.98 -11.00
C ASP A 30 3.56 12.07 -9.65
N LEU A 31 3.49 11.02 -8.83
CA LEU A 31 4.19 10.94 -7.54
C LEU A 31 5.71 10.93 -7.74
N LEU A 32 6.21 10.12 -8.67
CA LEU A 32 7.63 10.10 -9.04
C LEU A 32 8.12 11.47 -9.50
N ARG A 33 7.32 12.19 -10.30
CA ARG A 33 7.66 13.54 -10.75
C ARG A 33 7.80 14.51 -9.58
N VAL A 34 6.90 14.44 -8.59
CA VAL A 34 6.95 15.32 -7.42
C VAL A 34 8.18 15.02 -6.56
N ILE A 35 8.45 13.74 -6.27
CA ILE A 35 9.58 13.31 -5.44
C ILE A 35 10.92 13.67 -6.09
N HIS A 36 11.07 13.44 -7.40
CA HIS A 36 12.31 13.78 -8.12
C HIS A 36 12.46 15.28 -8.39
N GLY A 37 11.35 16.02 -8.49
CA GLY A 37 11.35 17.45 -8.77
C GLY A 37 11.72 18.32 -7.56
N ASN A 38 11.55 17.82 -6.34
CA ASN A 38 11.85 18.55 -5.12
C ASN A 38 12.15 17.60 -3.95
N THR A 39 13.42 17.53 -3.55
CA THR A 39 13.90 16.62 -2.49
C THR A 39 13.31 16.92 -1.11
N ASP A 40 12.85 18.16 -0.88
CA ASP A 40 12.27 18.59 0.39
C ASP A 40 10.74 18.57 0.39
N ALA A 41 10.11 18.12 -0.72
CA ALA A 41 8.67 18.05 -0.81
C ALA A 41 8.09 16.99 0.14
N ARG A 42 7.04 17.39 0.87
CA ARG A 42 6.19 16.50 1.64
C ARG A 42 4.87 16.32 0.90
N VAL A 43 4.43 15.07 0.78
CA VAL A 43 3.25 14.69 -0.01
C VAL A 43 2.28 13.85 0.79
N ASP A 44 1.00 14.05 0.53
CA ASP A 44 -0.05 13.17 1.04
C ASP A 44 -0.20 11.98 0.08
N VAL A 45 -0.10 10.77 0.61
CA VAL A 45 -0.15 9.54 -0.18
C VAL A 45 -1.18 8.56 0.36
N MET A 46 -1.78 7.81 -0.56
CA MET A 46 -2.58 6.63 -0.28
C MET A 46 -1.79 5.39 -0.71
N VAL A 47 -1.51 4.52 0.25
CA VAL A 47 -0.84 3.23 0.08
C VAL A 47 -1.90 2.14 0.03
N GLN A 48 -2.03 1.48 -1.12
CA GLN A 48 -2.90 0.32 -1.30
C GLN A 48 -2.10 -0.96 -1.07
N LEU A 49 -2.65 -1.84 -0.24
CA LEU A 49 -2.07 -3.13 0.08
C LEU A 49 -2.83 -4.23 -0.63
N VAL A 50 -2.20 -5.41 -0.69
CA VAL A 50 -2.79 -6.61 -1.30
C VAL A 50 -4.25 -6.82 -0.93
N SER A 51 -5.09 -7.02 -1.95
CA SER A 51 -6.55 -7.08 -1.80
C SER A 51 -7.03 -8.23 -0.90
N PRO A 52 -8.06 -8.02 -0.05
CA PRO A 52 -8.66 -9.05 0.79
C PRO A 52 -9.48 -10.10 0.02
N ALA A 53 -9.51 -10.06 -1.32
CA ALA A 53 -10.32 -10.97 -2.14
C ALA A 53 -10.06 -12.46 -1.82
N GLN A 54 -8.82 -12.84 -1.52
CA GLN A 54 -8.47 -14.21 -1.10
C GLN A 54 -8.97 -14.53 0.31
N ALA A 55 -8.87 -13.59 1.27
CA ALA A 55 -9.34 -13.78 2.64
C ALA A 55 -10.87 -13.90 2.74
N LEU A 56 -11.60 -13.23 1.84
CA LEU A 56 -13.05 -13.35 1.75
C LEU A 56 -13.51 -14.73 1.25
N GLN A 57 -12.78 -15.30 0.30
CA GLN A 57 -13.07 -16.61 -0.28
C GLN A 57 -12.97 -17.71 0.79
N GLU A 58 -11.86 -17.73 1.55
CA GLU A 58 -11.59 -18.77 2.54
C GLU A 58 -12.50 -18.70 3.79
N SER A 59 -12.88 -17.49 4.21
CA SER A 59 -13.68 -17.34 5.44
C SER A 59 -15.17 -17.69 5.25
N CYS A 60 -15.71 -17.50 4.03
CA CYS A 60 -17.12 -17.75 3.77
C CYS A 60 -17.44 -19.20 3.39
N GLU A 61 -16.49 -19.95 2.83
CA GLU A 61 -16.69 -21.37 2.51
C GLU A 61 -16.97 -22.21 3.76
N HIS A 62 -16.46 -21.80 4.93
CA HIS A 62 -16.78 -22.43 6.21
C HIS A 62 -18.15 -21.97 6.78
N ALA A 63 -18.55 -20.74 6.46
CA ALA A 63 -19.81 -20.14 6.89
C ALA A 63 -21.03 -20.69 6.14
N ASP A 64 -20.90 -21.10 4.87
CA ASP A 64 -21.99 -21.73 4.11
C ASP A 64 -22.27 -23.18 4.55
N ALA A 65 -21.33 -23.83 5.25
CA ALA A 65 -21.52 -25.15 5.85
C ALA A 65 -22.37 -25.12 7.14
N VAL A 66 -22.52 -23.93 7.75
CA VAL A 66 -23.31 -23.69 8.96
C VAL A 66 -24.50 -22.82 8.57
N ALA A 67 -25.71 -23.14 9.01
CA ALA A 67 -26.89 -22.32 8.70
C ALA A 67 -26.87 -20.98 9.47
N LEU A 68 -25.97 -20.07 9.09
CA LEU A 68 -25.86 -18.72 9.65
C LEU A 68 -26.93 -17.81 9.06
N ASP A 69 -27.56 -17.01 9.91
CA ASP A 69 -28.44 -15.93 9.47
C ASP A 69 -27.65 -14.80 8.80
N ARG A 70 -28.37 -13.85 8.18
CA ARG A 70 -27.77 -12.74 7.42
C ARG A 70 -26.87 -11.83 8.28
N ALA A 71 -27.22 -11.60 9.54
CA ALA A 71 -26.46 -10.72 10.43
C ALA A 71 -25.16 -11.40 10.89
N GLN A 72 -25.23 -12.69 11.19
CA GLN A 72 -24.06 -13.51 11.54
C GLN A 72 -23.07 -13.58 10.37
N ARG A 73 -23.57 -13.74 9.15
CA ARG A 73 -22.73 -13.74 7.94
C ARG A 73 -22.03 -12.40 7.72
N ALA A 74 -22.76 -11.30 7.87
CA ALA A 74 -22.18 -9.96 7.74
C ALA A 74 -21.10 -9.69 8.80
N SER A 75 -21.33 -10.14 10.04
CA SER A 75 -20.36 -10.01 11.14
C SER A 75 -19.10 -10.83 10.86
N CYS A 76 -19.26 -12.09 10.44
CA CYS A 76 -18.15 -12.96 10.05
C CYS A 76 -17.28 -12.35 8.94
N VAL A 77 -17.91 -11.80 7.90
CA VAL A 77 -17.21 -11.11 6.81
C VAL A 77 -16.45 -9.89 7.33
N ALA A 78 -17.08 -9.06 8.17
CA ALA A 78 -16.44 -7.88 8.73
C ALA A 78 -15.22 -8.22 9.59
N GLU A 79 -15.35 -9.19 10.49
CA GLU A 79 -14.25 -9.66 11.35
C GLU A 79 -13.10 -10.24 10.53
N SER A 80 -13.41 -10.99 9.47
CA SER A 80 -12.41 -11.58 8.59
C SER A 80 -11.63 -10.52 7.82
N LEU A 81 -12.34 -9.52 7.28
CA LEU A 81 -11.74 -8.38 6.61
C LEU A 81 -10.85 -7.57 7.56
N GLN A 82 -11.32 -7.33 8.78
CA GLN A 82 -10.55 -6.59 9.78
C GLN A 82 -9.28 -7.33 10.18
N SER A 83 -9.38 -8.63 10.47
CA SER A 83 -8.23 -9.48 10.82
C SER A 83 -7.21 -9.56 9.68
N PHE A 84 -7.68 -9.69 8.44
CA PHE A 84 -6.82 -9.65 7.26
C PHE A 84 -6.11 -8.31 7.14
N ALA A 85 -6.85 -7.20 7.23
CA ALA A 85 -6.26 -5.86 7.15
C ALA A 85 -5.21 -5.65 8.24
N ASP A 86 -5.47 -6.08 9.48
CA ASP A 86 -4.50 -5.97 10.57
C ASP A 86 -3.21 -6.75 10.34
N GLN A 87 -3.28 -7.88 9.64
CA GLN A 87 -2.10 -8.66 9.24
C GLN A 87 -1.38 -8.01 8.06
N ALA A 88 -2.12 -7.67 6.99
CA ALA A 88 -1.57 -7.08 5.77
C ALA A 88 -0.94 -5.70 6.03
N GLN A 89 -1.49 -4.90 6.95
CA GLN A 89 -1.01 -3.57 7.30
C GLN A 89 0.16 -3.58 8.27
N ARG A 90 0.52 -4.72 8.87
CA ARG A 90 1.55 -4.80 9.90
C ARG A 90 2.92 -4.28 9.45
N PRO A 91 3.45 -4.63 8.25
CA PRO A 91 4.74 -4.11 7.81
C PRO A 91 4.74 -2.58 7.65
N VAL A 92 3.61 -2.01 7.22
CA VAL A 92 3.46 -0.55 7.11
C VAL A 92 3.38 0.09 8.49
N LYS A 93 2.64 -0.50 9.44
CA LYS A 93 2.56 -0.01 10.83
C LYS A 93 3.95 0.03 11.48
N GLU A 94 4.74 -1.03 11.30
CA GLU A 94 6.10 -1.13 11.82
C GLU A 94 7.02 -0.07 11.19
N LEU A 95 7.03 0.04 9.86
CA LEU A 95 7.84 1.05 9.16
C LEU A 95 7.50 2.48 9.59
N LEU A 96 6.20 2.81 9.73
CA LEU A 96 5.76 4.13 10.18
C LEU A 96 6.12 4.39 11.65
N ALA A 97 6.11 3.37 12.51
CA ALA A 97 6.55 3.51 13.88
C ALA A 97 8.06 3.79 14.00
N GLU A 98 8.87 3.21 13.11
CA GLU A 98 10.31 3.42 13.05
C GLU A 98 10.69 4.82 12.51
N HIS A 99 9.87 5.38 11.62
CA HIS A 99 10.16 6.62 10.88
C HIS A 99 9.16 7.75 11.18
N GLY A 100 8.80 7.92 12.47
CA GLY A 100 7.81 8.89 12.92
C GLY A 100 8.08 10.36 12.56
N ASP A 101 9.31 10.72 12.21
CA ASP A 101 9.74 12.07 11.81
C ASP A 101 9.57 12.36 10.30
N LEU A 102 9.40 11.31 9.49
CA LEU A 102 9.30 11.41 8.03
C LEU A 102 7.88 11.65 7.50
N PHE A 103 6.89 11.74 8.39
CA PHE A 103 5.50 12.08 8.07
C PHE A 103 4.85 12.90 9.19
N SER A 104 3.60 13.32 9.00
CA SER A 104 2.87 14.13 9.97
C SER A 104 1.74 13.38 10.66
N ASP A 105 1.02 12.54 9.91
CA ASP A 105 -0.05 11.69 10.44
C ASP A 105 -0.29 10.47 9.53
N SER A 106 -0.96 9.44 10.05
CA SER A 106 -1.36 8.27 9.26
C SER A 106 -2.72 7.73 9.68
N THR A 107 -3.50 7.24 8.72
CA THR A 107 -4.81 6.63 8.96
C THR A 107 -4.91 5.27 8.26
N PHE A 108 -5.28 4.25 9.03
CA PHE A 108 -5.42 2.88 8.55
C PHE A 108 -6.89 2.57 8.20
N LEU A 109 -7.13 2.17 6.96
CA LEU A 109 -8.45 1.92 6.40
C LEU A 109 -8.61 0.43 6.15
N TRP A 110 -9.24 -0.28 7.09
CA TRP A 110 -9.36 -1.73 7.03
C TRP A 110 -10.24 -2.22 5.87
N ILE A 111 -11.30 -1.50 5.53
CA ILE A 111 -12.25 -1.91 4.47
C ILE A 111 -11.57 -1.97 3.10
N SER A 112 -10.78 -0.96 2.76
CA SER A 112 -10.06 -0.90 1.48
C SER A 112 -8.66 -1.51 1.55
N ASN A 113 -8.28 -2.05 2.70
CA ASN A 113 -6.92 -2.43 3.04
C ASN A 113 -5.87 -1.39 2.58
N SER A 114 -6.07 -0.15 2.99
CA SER A 114 -5.20 0.97 2.57
C SER A 114 -4.72 1.78 3.77
N VAL A 115 -3.65 2.55 3.56
CA VAL A 115 -3.09 3.46 4.56
C VAL A 115 -2.92 4.84 3.93
N ALA A 116 -3.57 5.85 4.51
CA ALA A 116 -3.32 7.24 4.17
C ALA A 116 -2.16 7.76 5.03
N VAL A 117 -1.17 8.41 4.41
CA VAL A 117 -0.01 9.00 5.10
C VAL A 117 0.10 10.46 4.69
N LYS A 118 0.05 11.35 5.68
CA LYS A 118 0.06 12.80 5.50
C LYS A 118 1.46 13.37 5.60
N GLY A 119 1.81 14.24 4.66
CA GLY A 119 3.10 14.94 4.64
C GLY A 119 4.30 14.00 4.64
N ALA A 120 4.23 12.88 3.94
CA ALA A 120 5.30 11.91 3.80
C ALA A 120 6.48 12.51 3.01
N SER A 121 7.70 12.28 3.49
CA SER A 121 8.92 12.61 2.73
C SER A 121 9.09 11.65 1.54
N GLY A 122 9.89 12.07 0.55
CA GLY A 122 10.26 11.20 -0.57
C GLY A 122 10.97 9.92 -0.10
N GLU A 123 11.81 10.01 0.92
CA GLU A 123 12.49 8.85 1.54
C GLU A 123 11.48 7.82 2.07
N LEU A 124 10.46 8.27 2.81
CA LEU A 124 9.44 7.37 3.35
C LEU A 124 8.61 6.73 2.23
N VAL A 125 8.27 7.50 1.19
CA VAL A 125 7.51 6.96 0.05
C VAL A 125 8.29 5.85 -0.67
N LEU A 126 9.60 6.02 -0.85
CA LEU A 126 10.45 4.98 -1.43
C LEU A 126 10.57 3.76 -0.50
N ALA A 127 10.70 3.97 0.81
CA ALA A 127 10.71 2.87 1.78
C ALA A 127 9.39 2.08 1.78
N LEU A 128 8.25 2.76 1.68
CA LEU A 128 6.93 2.12 1.55
C LEU A 128 6.83 1.30 0.26
N ALA A 129 7.35 1.80 -0.87
CA ALA A 129 7.30 1.07 -2.14
C ALA A 129 8.07 -0.27 -2.09
N ARG A 130 9.09 -0.36 -1.24
CA ARG A 130 9.88 -1.59 -1.04
C ARG A 130 9.17 -2.69 -0.27
N LEU A 131 8.08 -2.38 0.43
CA LEU A 131 7.34 -3.39 1.16
C LEU A 131 6.59 -4.30 0.19
N ASP A 132 6.79 -5.62 0.32
CA ASP A 132 6.09 -6.62 -0.51
C ASP A 132 4.56 -6.54 -0.37
N ALA A 133 4.07 -6.15 0.82
CA ALA A 133 2.65 -5.98 1.09
C ALA A 133 2.01 -4.81 0.31
N VAL A 134 2.81 -3.87 -0.19
CA VAL A 134 2.34 -2.68 -0.92
C VAL A 134 2.15 -3.03 -2.40
N GLU A 135 0.93 -2.85 -2.86
CA GLU A 135 0.53 -3.04 -4.26
C GLU A 135 0.69 -1.75 -5.06
N LYS A 136 0.30 -0.61 -4.48
CA LYS A 136 0.33 0.68 -5.16
C LYS A 136 0.44 1.84 -4.19
N ILE A 137 1.12 2.91 -4.58
CA ILE A 137 1.16 4.19 -3.88
C ILE A 137 0.80 5.31 -4.86
N GLN A 138 -0.11 6.17 -4.45
CA GLN A 138 -0.56 7.30 -5.24
C GLN A 138 -0.74 8.53 -4.36
N LEU A 139 -0.70 9.71 -4.97
CA LEU A 139 -1.08 10.94 -4.28
C LEU A 139 -2.51 10.83 -3.76
N GLU A 140 -2.75 11.30 -2.55
CA GLU A 140 -4.10 11.37 -2.01
C GLU A 140 -4.92 12.39 -2.80
N GLN A 141 -6.08 11.96 -3.30
CA GLN A 141 -7.00 12.82 -4.02
C GLN A 141 -8.04 13.37 -3.06
N VAL A 142 -7.99 14.68 -2.81
CA VAL A 142 -9.07 15.37 -2.10
C VAL A 142 -10.12 15.80 -3.13
N ILE A 143 -11.27 15.13 -3.12
CA ILE A 143 -12.41 15.55 -3.94
C ILE A 143 -13.22 16.56 -3.12
N GLU A 144 -13.20 17.83 -3.53
CA GLU A 144 -14.10 18.83 -2.97
C GLU A 144 -15.54 18.52 -3.39
N ILE A 145 -16.37 18.12 -2.44
CA ILE A 145 -17.80 17.94 -2.65
C ILE A 145 -18.43 19.33 -2.62
N GLN A 146 -18.76 19.89 -3.79
CA GLN A 146 -19.54 21.12 -3.84
C GLN A 146 -20.91 20.86 -3.21
N PRO A 147 -21.33 21.63 -2.20
CA PRO A 147 -22.68 21.52 -1.67
C PRO A 147 -23.66 21.90 -2.78
N LEU A 148 -24.54 20.96 -3.14
CA LEU A 148 -25.63 21.19 -4.08
C LEU A 148 -26.42 22.41 -3.62
N GLY A 149 -26.34 23.46 -4.43
CA GLY A 149 -26.94 24.77 -4.17
C GLY A 149 -28.41 24.64 -3.77
N ARG A 150 -28.74 25.38 -2.72
CA ARG A 150 -30.08 25.68 -2.24
C ARG A 150 -30.97 26.04 -3.44
N ALA A 151 -31.98 25.21 -3.72
CA ALA A 151 -33.04 25.57 -4.65
C ALA A 151 -33.72 26.84 -4.09
N ILE A 152 -33.73 27.90 -4.89
CA ILE A 152 -34.51 29.12 -4.66
C ILE A 152 -35.90 28.90 -5.24
#